data_AF-M1W6L7-F1
#
_entry.id   AF-M1W6L7-F1
#
_cell.length_a   1.000
_cell.length_b   1.000
_cell.length_c   1.000
_cell.angle_alpha   90.00
_cell.angle_beta   90.00
_cell.angle_gamma   90.00
#
_symmetry.space_group_name_H-M   'P 1'
#
loop_
_entity.id
_entity.type
_entity.pdbx_description
1 polymer ?
#
loop_
_entity_poly.entity_id
_entity_poly.type
_entity_poly.pdbx_seq_one_letter_code
_entity_poly.pdbx_strand_id
1 'polypeptide(L)' 'MNEYWGGPFFDNDGCMIRKYLIKEGKTLPHLLTELTEKDKNQLLNLVADMIQWLPEHRKTAAELLKDPFFDHED' A
#
# COMPACT_ATOMS: atom_id res chain seq x y z
N MET A 1 -16.92 14.44 8.03
CA MET A 1 -16.06 14.79 9.17
C MET A 1 -15.83 13.47 9.92
N ASN A 2 -14.61 12.91 9.88
CA ASN A 2 -14.12 11.79 10.72
C ASN A 2 -14.92 10.46 10.80
N GLU A 3 -15.41 9.87 9.72
CA GLU A 3 -16.19 8.61 9.81
C GLU A 3 -15.35 7.34 10.08
N TYR A 4 -14.02 7.44 10.09
CA TYR A 4 -13.13 6.27 10.23
C TYR A 4 -12.09 6.37 11.36
N TRP A 5 -12.07 7.46 12.14
CA TRP A 5 -11.25 7.51 13.35
C TRP A 5 -11.88 6.60 14.41
N GLY A 6 -11.32 5.39 14.56
CA GLY A 6 -11.91 4.30 15.34
C GLY A 6 -12.86 3.38 14.53
N GLY A 7 -12.79 3.42 13.20
CA GLY A 7 -13.66 2.64 12.29
C GLY A 7 -13.67 1.11 12.56
N PRO A 8 -14.52 0.33 11.87
CA PRO A 8 -14.87 -1.06 12.19
C PRO A 8 -13.76 -2.09 11.94
N PHE A 9 -12.52 -1.62 11.90
CA PHE A 9 -11.33 -2.40 11.59
C PHE A 9 -10.63 -2.88 12.86
N PHE A 10 -10.74 -2.12 13.96
CA PHE A 10 -10.08 -2.40 15.23
C PHE A 10 -11.10 -2.54 16.36
N ASP A 11 -10.86 -3.47 17.28
CA ASP A 11 -11.64 -3.63 18.51
C ASP A 11 -11.21 -2.62 19.58
N ASN A 12 -11.85 -2.68 20.75
CA ASN A 12 -11.57 -1.76 21.87
C ASN A 12 -10.15 -1.89 22.43
N ASP A 13 -9.45 -2.99 22.13
CA ASP A 13 -8.06 -3.23 22.52
C ASP A 13 -7.08 -2.78 21.41
N GLY A 14 -7.58 -2.14 20.35
CA GLY A 14 -6.79 -1.72 19.19
C GLY A 14 -6.34 -2.87 18.29
N CYS A 15 -6.87 -4.08 18.49
CA CYS A 15 -6.56 -5.23 17.65
C CYS A 15 -7.44 -5.26 16.40
N MET A 16 -6.88 -5.68 15.27
CA MET A 16 -7.66 -5.83 14.03
C MET A 16 -8.75 -6.89 14.22
N ILE A 17 -10.01 -6.56 13.92
CA ILE A 17 -11.18 -7.44 14.12
C ILE A 17 -11.11 -8.66 13.20
N ARG A 18 -10.69 -8.47 11.94
CA ARG A 18 -10.67 -9.52 10.92
C ARG A 18 -9.32 -10.25 10.84
N LYS A 19 -8.83 -10.79 11.95
CA LYS A 19 -7.51 -11.46 12.04
C LYS A 19 -7.29 -12.54 10.98
N TYR A 20 -8.36 -13.22 10.54
CA TYR A 20 -8.31 -14.24 9.47
C TYR A 20 -7.87 -13.70 8.09
N LEU A 21 -7.92 -12.39 7.86
CA LEU A 21 -7.39 -11.78 6.63
C LEU A 21 -5.86 -11.69 6.64
N ILE A 22 -5.23 -11.75 7.81
CA ILE A 22 -3.79 -11.77 7.96
C ILE A 22 -3.34 -13.21 7.75
N LYS A 23 -2.89 -13.52 6.54
CA LYS A 23 -2.27 -14.82 6.25
C LYS A 23 -0.94 -14.90 6.98
N GLU A 24 -0.84 -15.79 7.96
CA GLU A 24 0.41 -16.06 8.67
C GLU A 24 1.53 -16.43 7.67
N GLY A 25 2.77 -16.03 7.98
CA GLY A 25 3.94 -16.32 7.15
C GLY A 25 4.14 -15.41 5.93
N LYS A 26 3.20 -14.51 5.61
CA LYS A 26 3.42 -13.48 4.57
C LYS A 26 4.28 -12.33 5.09
N THR A 27 5.58 -12.50 4.96
CA THR A 27 6.57 -11.46 5.28
C THR A 27 6.91 -10.64 4.04
N LEU A 28 7.44 -9.42 4.24
CA LEU A 28 7.92 -8.60 3.13
C LEU A 28 8.98 -9.34 2.27
N PRO A 29 10.00 -10.01 2.84
CA PRO A 29 10.93 -10.80 2.05
C PRO A 29 10.26 -11.88 1.20
N HIS A 30 9.23 -12.55 1.73
CA HIS A 30 8.48 -13.55 0.96
C HIS A 30 7.72 -12.91 -0.21
N LEU A 31 7.05 -11.78 0.01
CA LEU A 31 6.35 -11.05 -1.05
C LEU A 31 7.31 -10.58 -2.16
N LEU A 32 8.54 -10.19 -1.81
CA LEU A 32 9.56 -9.81 -2.79
C LEU A 32 9.98 -10.95 -3.73
N THR A 33 9.76 -12.21 -3.34
CA THR A 33 9.99 -13.37 -4.22
C THR A 33 8.87 -13.58 -5.24
N GLU A 34 7.67 -13.03 -4.99
CA GLU A 34 6.52 -13.12 -5.91
C GLU A 34 6.59 -12.03 -7.02
N LEU A 35 7.45 -11.01 -6.85
CA LEU A 35 7.56 -9.87 -7.77
C LEU A 35 8.67 -10.08 -8.81
N THR A 36 8.38 -9.78 -10.08
CA THR A 36 9.40 -9.68 -11.11
C THR A 36 10.30 -8.45 -10.87
N GLU A 37 11.48 -8.41 -11.52
CA GLU A 37 12.32 -7.21 -11.47
C GLU A 37 11.61 -5.97 -12.04
N LYS A 38 10.71 -6.16 -13.02
CA LYS A 38 9.88 -5.07 -13.54
C LYS A 38 8.93 -4.54 -12.45
N ASP A 39 8.22 -5.43 -11.76
CA ASP A 39 7.26 -5.05 -10.72
C ASP A 39 7.95 -4.34 -9.56
N LYS A 40 9.15 -4.81 -9.17
CA LYS A 40 9.97 -4.15 -8.13
C LYS A 40 10.33 -2.73 -8.52
N ASN A 41 10.79 -2.51 -9.76
CA ASN A 41 11.14 -1.18 -10.24
C ASN A 41 9.92 -0.26 -10.32
N GLN A 42 8.76 -0.77 -10.78
CA GLN A 42 7.52 0.00 -10.81
C GLN A 42 7.04 0.36 -9.40
N LEU A 43 7.09 -0.59 -8.46
CA LEU A 43 6.76 -0.35 -7.06
C LEU A 43 7.68 0.71 -6.43
N LEU A 44 8.99 0.64 -6.69
CA LEU A 44 9.94 1.62 -6.18
C LEU A 44 9.68 3.03 -6.73
N ASN A 45 9.33 3.14 -8.02
CA ASN A 45 8.97 4.42 -8.62
C ASN A 45 7.70 5.00 -7.98
N LEU A 46 6.65 4.18 -7.82
CA LEU A 46 5.41 4.58 -7.16
C LEU A 46 5.68 5.06 -5.72
N VAL A 47 6.46 4.29 -4.95
CA VAL A 47 6.80 4.63 -3.56
C VAL A 47 7.64 5.90 -3.48
N ALA A 48 8.55 6.12 -4.43
CA ALA A 48 9.33 7.36 -4.50
C ALA A 48 8.40 8.57 -4.66
N ASP A 49 7.34 8.47 -5.47
CA ASP A 49 6.36 9.56 -5.63
C ASP A 49 5.48 9.78 -4.39
N MET A 50 5.25 8.74 -3.58
CA MET A 50 4.50 8.82 -2.31
C MET A 50 5.34 9.38 -1.17
N ILE A 51 6.62 9.00 -1.09
CA ILE A 51 7.51 9.30 0.04
C ILE A 51 8.45 10.44 -0.33
N GLN A 52 7.88 11.63 -0.46
CA GLN A 52 8.60 12.88 -0.68
C GLN A 52 8.74 13.66 0.63
N TRP A 53 9.94 14.22 0.85
CA TRP A 53 10.24 15.06 2.01
C TRP A 53 9.47 16.38 1.96
N LEU A 54 9.47 17.03 0.79
CA LEU A 54 8.66 18.22 0.53
C LEU A 54 7.26 17.79 0.10
N PRO A 55 6.20 18.18 0.82
CA PRO A 55 4.82 17.80 0.49
C PRO A 55 4.41 18.22 -0.93
N GLU A 56 4.94 19.33 -1.43
CA GLU A 56 4.64 19.88 -2.75
C GLU A 56 5.13 18.98 -3.89
N HIS A 57 6.11 18.13 -3.62
CA HIS A 57 6.60 17.14 -4.59
C HIS A 57 5.88 15.80 -4.47
N ARG A 58 5.11 15.58 -3.40
CA ARG A 58 4.36 14.33 -3.20
C ARG A 58 3.19 14.29 -4.17
N LYS A 59 3.11 13.24 -4.97
CA LYS A 59 1.94 13.03 -5.83
C LYS A 59 0.69 12.80 -4.99
N THR A 60 -0.41 13.39 -5.43
CA THR A 60 -1.74 13.15 -4.86
C THR A 60 -2.22 11.74 -5.18
N ALA A 61 -3.21 11.24 -4.43
CA ALA A 61 -3.82 9.94 -4.71
C ALA A 61 -4.36 9.84 -6.15
N ALA A 62 -4.92 10.92 -6.69
CA ALA A 62 -5.43 10.97 -8.05
C ALA A 62 -4.33 10.89 -9.13
N GLU A 63 -3.13 11.39 -8.82
CA GLU A 63 -1.97 11.30 -9.72
C GLU A 63 -1.32 9.92 -9.64
N LEU A 64 -1.21 9.35 -8.44
CA LEU A 64 -0.65 8.01 -8.21
C LEU A 64 -1.48 6.89 -8.87
N LEU A 65 -2.81 7.07 -8.99
CA LEU A 65 -3.67 6.12 -9.70
C LEU A 65 -3.33 5.96 -11.19
N LYS A 66 -2.56 6.88 -11.76
CA LYS A 66 -2.10 6.84 -13.16
C LYS A 66 -0.73 6.19 -13.30
N ASP A 67 -0.16 5.67 -12.21
CA ASP A 67 1.15 5.03 -12.24
C ASP A 67 1.09 3.66 -12.93
N PRO A 68 2.08 3.32 -13.77
CA PRO A 68 2.13 2.02 -14.46
C PRO A 68 2.12 0.79 -13.55
N PHE A 69 2.37 0.95 -12.24
CA PHE A 69 2.21 -0.13 -11.27
C PHE A 69 0.76 -0.65 -11.19
N PHE A 70 -0.23 0.22 -11.43
CA PHE A 70 -1.64 -0.15 -11.41
C PHE A 70 -2.21 -0.52 -12.79
N ASP A 71 -1.43 -0.35 -13.85
CA ASP A 71 -1.81 -0.78 -15.19
C ASP A 71 -1.58 -2.30 -15.31
N HIS A 72 -2.65 -3.06 -15.06
CA HIS A 72 -2.71 -4.47 -15.39
C HIS A 72 -3.21 -4.61 -16.84
N GLU A 73 -2.36 -5.07 -17.76
CA GLU A 73 -2.86 -5.66 -19.01
C GLU A 73 -3.55 -6.97 -18.62
N ASP A 74 -4.86 -7.05 -18.87
CA ASP A 74 -5.68 -8.27 -18.73
C ASP A 74 -5.22 -9.40 -19.67
#